data_AF-A0A9E2LJ09-F1
#
_entry.id   AF-A0A9E2LJ09-F1
#
_cell.length_a   1.000
_cell.length_b   1.000
_cell.length_c   1.000
_cell.angle_alpha   90.00
_cell.angle_beta   90.00
_cell.angle_gamma   90.00
#
_symmetry.space_group_name_H-M   'P 1'
#
loop_
_entity.id
_entity.type
_entity.pdbx_description
1 polymer ?
#
loop_
_entity_poly.entity_id
_entity_poly.type
_entity_poly.pdbx_seq_one_letter_code
_entity_poly.pdbx_strand_id
1 'polypeptide(L)'
;MTRNKEKDIANLRYTSLKTFNFNKLNEFIHLDDLMILTNADESNQAKRIKSVTVDQNIERLKCNKSIWNILLFDLYNGDLNEENLTECLINNKISIFIDINLSENEVQVLINLKRYSYEVISAMREKLVIDSKII
;
A
#
# COMPACT_ATOMS: atom_id res chain seq x y z
N MET A 1 24.91 16.90 4.45
CA MET A 1 23.63 17.32 3.81
C MET A 1 22.52 16.42 4.30
N THR A 2 21.67 16.92 5.19
CA THR A 2 20.49 16.22 5.70
C THR A 2 19.46 16.12 4.57
N ARG A 3 19.35 14.97 3.91
CA ARG A 3 18.24 14.70 2.98
C ARG A 3 16.94 14.75 3.79
N ASN A 4 16.05 15.65 3.41
CA ASN A 4 14.80 15.85 4.10
C ASN A 4 13.89 14.63 3.84
N LYS A 5 13.69 13.77 4.84
CA LYS A 5 13.00 12.47 4.70
C LYS A 5 11.58 12.60 4.14
N GLU A 6 10.91 13.73 4.35
CA GLU A 6 9.58 14.02 3.81
C GLU A 6 9.56 14.10 2.27
N LYS A 7 10.68 14.49 1.64
CA LYS A 7 10.79 14.53 0.17
C LYS A 7 11.00 13.15 -0.45
N ASP A 8 11.24 12.13 0.38
CA ASP A 8 11.52 10.76 -0.06
C ASP A 8 10.27 9.86 -0.01
N ILE A 9 9.07 10.43 0.21
CA ILE A 9 7.81 9.67 0.24
C ILE A 9 6.82 10.30 -0.75
N ALA A 10 6.23 9.50 -1.64
CA ALA A 10 5.08 9.90 -2.42
C ALA A 10 3.79 9.38 -1.78
N ASN A 11 2.84 10.28 -1.56
CA ASN A 11 1.48 9.94 -1.13
C ASN A 11 0.56 10.02 -2.36
N LEU A 12 -0.10 8.91 -2.69
CA LEU A 12 -1.11 8.80 -3.74
C LEU A 12 -2.44 8.44 -3.06
N ARG A 13 -3.44 9.30 -3.19
CA ARG A 13 -4.75 9.10 -2.57
C ARG A 13 -5.79 8.81 -3.64
N TYR A 14 -6.30 7.59 -3.67
CA TYR A 14 -7.40 7.20 -4.55
C TYR A 14 -8.72 7.43 -3.82
N THR A 15 -9.64 8.14 -4.47
CA THR A 15 -10.93 8.50 -3.88
C THR A 15 -11.98 7.39 -3.98
N SER A 16 -11.66 6.27 -4.62
CA SER A 16 -12.59 5.15 -4.79
C SER A 16 -11.88 3.81 -4.89
N LEU A 17 -12.29 2.86 -4.05
CA LEU A 17 -11.89 1.45 -4.15
C LEU A 17 -12.32 0.78 -5.45
N LYS A 18 -13.32 1.32 -6.17
CA LYS A 18 -13.77 0.77 -7.46
C LYS A 18 -12.73 0.95 -8.56
N THR A 19 -11.91 2.00 -8.47
CA THR A 19 -10.92 2.33 -9.50
C THR A 19 -9.50 1.92 -9.09
N PHE A 20 -9.30 1.57 -7.82
CA PHE A 20 -8.08 0.94 -7.37
C PHE A 20 -7.87 -0.43 -8.04
N ASN A 21 -6.68 -0.62 -8.61
CA ASN A 21 -6.25 -1.87 -9.23
C ASN A 21 -4.77 -2.05 -8.90
N PHE A 22 -4.47 -3.01 -8.03
CA PHE A 22 -3.11 -3.24 -7.58
C PHE A 22 -2.24 -3.73 -8.72
N ASN A 23 -2.74 -4.60 -9.62
CA ASN A 23 -1.94 -5.08 -10.74
C ASN A 23 -1.42 -3.94 -11.63
N LYS A 24 -2.25 -2.94 -11.93
CA LYS A 24 -1.83 -1.73 -12.66
C LYS A 24 -0.78 -0.92 -11.90
N LEU A 25 -0.92 -0.79 -10.59
CA LEU A 25 0.12 -0.17 -9.75
C LEU A 25 1.42 -1.00 -9.83
N ASN A 26 1.29 -2.33 -9.81
CA ASN A 26 2.41 -3.27 -9.80
C ASN A 26 3.21 -3.31 -11.12
N GLU A 27 2.62 -2.86 -12.23
CA GLU A 27 3.34 -2.64 -13.49
C GLU A 27 4.49 -1.62 -13.37
N PHE A 28 4.46 -0.74 -12.37
CA PHE A 28 5.50 0.27 -12.15
C PHE A 28 6.49 -0.11 -11.04
N ILE A 29 6.02 -0.82 -10.02
CA ILE A 29 6.77 -1.07 -8.78
C ILE A 29 7.38 -2.47 -8.72
N HIS A 30 6.89 -3.40 -9.55
CA HIS A 30 7.40 -4.76 -9.72
C HIS A 30 7.62 -5.53 -8.41
N LEU A 31 6.57 -5.61 -7.58
CA LEU A 31 6.60 -6.43 -6.37
C LEU A 31 6.21 -7.88 -6.67
N ASP A 32 6.88 -8.82 -6.03
CA ASP A 32 6.60 -10.26 -6.13
C ASP A 32 5.84 -10.79 -4.90
N ASP A 33 6.41 -10.56 -3.71
CA ASP A 33 5.82 -10.93 -2.43
C ASP A 33 5.45 -9.68 -1.62
N LEU A 34 4.30 -9.74 -0.96
CA LEU A 34 3.85 -8.72 -0.03
C LEU A 34 3.41 -9.36 1.28
N MET A 35 3.32 -8.55 2.30
CA MET A 35 2.60 -8.87 3.52
C MET A 35 1.24 -8.17 3.48
N ILE A 36 0.19 -8.90 3.87
CA ILE A 36 -1.15 -8.36 4.07
C ILE A 36 -1.49 -8.45 5.56
N LEU A 37 -1.93 -7.34 6.13
CA LEU A 37 -2.49 -7.28 7.47
C LEU A 37 -3.91 -6.75 7.35
N THR A 38 -4.85 -7.46 7.96
CA THR A 38 -6.26 -7.11 7.92
C THR A 38 -6.86 -7.31 9.29
N ASN A 39 -7.83 -6.49 9.63
CA ASN A 39 -8.62 -6.68 10.84
C ASN A 39 -9.67 -7.82 10.71
N ALA A 40 -9.67 -8.55 9.58
CA ALA A 40 -10.56 -9.67 9.31
C ALA A 40 -10.21 -10.91 10.13
N ASP A 41 -8.93 -11.06 10.45
CA ASP A 41 -8.38 -12.19 11.17
C ASP A 41 -8.05 -11.72 12.59
N GLU A 42 -8.65 -12.33 13.61
CA GLU A 42 -8.40 -12.03 15.05
C GLU A 42 -6.92 -12.18 15.47
N SER A 43 -6.05 -12.64 14.57
CA SER A 43 -4.64 -12.88 14.84
C SER A 43 -3.77 -11.63 14.87
N ASN A 44 -4.24 -10.46 14.36
CA ASN A 44 -3.46 -9.21 14.25
C ASN A 44 -2.04 -9.39 13.67
N GLN A 45 -1.87 -10.42 12.83
CA GLN A 45 -0.60 -10.83 12.26
C GLN A 45 -0.65 -10.68 10.75
N ALA A 46 0.42 -10.11 10.18
CA ALA A 46 0.53 -10.01 8.74
C ALA A 46 0.80 -11.39 8.12
N LYS A 47 0.18 -11.66 6.98
CA LYS A 47 0.35 -12.90 6.20
C LYS A 47 1.10 -12.58 4.92
N ARG A 48 2.03 -13.46 4.51
CA ARG A 48 2.67 -13.34 3.21
C ARG A 48 1.69 -13.72 2.09
N ILE A 49 1.59 -12.88 1.07
CA ILE A 49 0.80 -13.10 -0.15
C ILE A 49 1.63 -12.75 -1.38
N LYS A 50 1.25 -13.32 -2.52
CA LYS A 50 1.85 -12.97 -3.82
C LYS A 50 1.17 -11.73 -4.39
N SER A 51 1.93 -10.87 -5.04
CA SER A 51 1.44 -9.65 -5.71
C SER A 51 0.28 -9.94 -6.67
N VAL A 52 0.38 -11.01 -7.45
CA VAL A 52 -0.66 -11.46 -8.39
C VAL A 52 -2.00 -11.82 -7.74
N THR A 53 -2.02 -12.05 -6.42
CA THR A 53 -3.23 -12.41 -5.67
C THR A 53 -3.84 -11.23 -4.90
N VAL A 54 -3.22 -10.05 -4.94
CA VAL A 54 -3.67 -8.89 -4.14
C VAL A 54 -5.09 -8.47 -4.51
N ASP A 55 -5.37 -8.24 -5.79
CA ASP A 55 -6.72 -7.82 -6.23
C ASP A 55 -7.79 -8.85 -5.84
N GLN A 56 -7.47 -10.15 -5.95
CA GLN A 56 -8.37 -11.22 -5.52
C GLN A 56 -8.62 -11.21 -4.01
N ASN A 57 -7.58 -10.93 -3.21
CA ASN A 57 -7.73 -10.78 -1.77
C ASN A 57 -8.60 -9.58 -1.43
N ILE A 58 -8.39 -8.42 -2.08
CA ILE A 58 -9.22 -7.24 -1.85
C ILE A 58 -10.68 -7.57 -2.18
N GLU A 59 -10.98 -8.16 -3.34
CA GLU A 59 -12.35 -8.55 -3.71
C GLU A 59 -12.98 -9.52 -2.69
N ARG A 60 -12.23 -10.52 -2.23
CA ARG A 60 -12.70 -11.46 -1.20
C ARG A 60 -13.03 -10.73 0.11
N LEU A 61 -12.20 -9.76 0.51
CA LEU A 61 -12.33 -9.01 1.75
C LEU A 61 -13.45 -7.96 1.66
N LYS A 62 -13.73 -7.39 0.48
CA LYS A 62 -14.90 -6.50 0.25
C LYS A 62 -16.23 -7.14 0.63
N CYS A 63 -16.36 -8.46 0.49
CA CYS A 63 -17.57 -9.18 0.87
C CYS A 63 -17.76 -9.31 2.39
N ASN A 64 -16.71 -9.08 3.18
CA ASN A 64 -16.76 -9.20 4.63
C ASN A 64 -16.95 -7.80 5.27
N LYS A 65 -18.19 -7.53 5.71
CA LYS A 65 -18.60 -6.23 6.28
C LYS A 65 -17.84 -5.81 7.55
N SER A 66 -17.09 -6.72 8.15
CA SER A 66 -16.33 -6.46 9.38
C SER A 66 -14.94 -5.91 9.11
N ILE A 67 -14.50 -5.91 7.84
CA ILE A 67 -13.17 -5.43 7.47
C ILE A 67 -13.25 -3.93 7.25
N TRP A 68 -12.45 -3.20 7.99
CA TRP A 68 -12.33 -1.76 7.83
C TRP A 68 -11.02 -1.40 7.13
N ASN A 69 -9.91 -2.13 7.37
CA ASN A 69 -8.60 -1.82 6.77
C ASN A 69 -7.88 -3.03 6.14
N ILE A 70 -7.22 -2.80 4.99
CA ILE A 70 -6.24 -3.73 4.41
C ILE A 70 -4.92 -2.99 4.26
N LEU A 71 -3.88 -3.55 4.89
CA LEU A 71 -2.54 -3.01 4.85
C LEU A 71 -1.65 -3.92 4.01
N LEU A 72 -1.13 -3.41 2.91
CA LEU A 72 -0.18 -4.12 2.05
C LEU A 72 1.20 -3.48 2.14
N PHE A 73 2.24 -4.29 2.35
CA PHE A 73 3.60 -3.79 2.39
C PHE A 73 4.66 -4.78 1.92
N ASP A 74 5.71 -4.25 1.27
CA ASP A 74 6.94 -4.97 0.93
C ASP A 74 7.99 -4.78 2.03
N LEU A 75 8.52 -5.91 2.52
CA LEU A 75 9.59 -5.97 3.50
C LEU A 75 10.79 -6.74 2.98
N TYR A 76 11.95 -6.21 3.35
CA TYR A 76 13.12 -7.05 3.57
C TYR A 76 12.91 -7.88 4.87
N ASN A 77 12.38 -9.10 4.73
CA ASN A 77 12.55 -10.26 5.64
C ASN A 77 12.22 -10.12 7.15
N GLY A 78 11.07 -9.55 7.55
CA GLY A 78 10.67 -9.54 8.97
C GLY A 78 9.19 -9.90 9.21
N ASP A 79 8.88 -10.48 10.37
CA ASP A 79 7.51 -10.69 10.85
C ASP A 79 6.93 -9.34 11.32
N LEU A 80 5.81 -8.92 10.71
CA LEU A 80 5.18 -7.63 10.98
C LEU A 80 3.78 -7.81 11.58
N ASN A 81 3.45 -6.97 12.55
CA ASN A 81 2.17 -6.84 13.24
C ASN A 81 1.79 -5.35 13.33
N GLU A 82 0.61 -5.04 13.85
CA GLU A 82 0.14 -3.65 13.97
C GLU A 82 1.09 -2.77 14.79
N GLU A 83 1.67 -3.29 15.87
CA GLU A 83 2.54 -2.53 16.78
C GLU A 83 3.87 -2.13 16.13
N ASN A 84 4.49 -3.03 15.36
CA ASN A 84 5.78 -2.79 14.73
C ASN A 84 5.67 -2.13 13.34
N LEU A 85 4.45 -2.04 12.77
CA LEU A 85 4.17 -1.33 11.53
C LEU A 85 4.48 0.16 11.64
N THR A 86 4.01 0.82 12.68
CA THR A 86 4.25 2.25 12.89
C THR A 86 5.74 2.56 12.95
N GLU A 87 6.52 1.72 13.63
CA GLU A 87 7.97 1.86 13.71
C GLU A 87 8.64 1.65 12.34
N CYS A 88 8.19 0.66 11.56
CA CYS A 88 8.72 0.39 10.22
C CYS A 88 8.40 1.51 9.23
N LEU A 89 7.22 2.13 9.33
CA LEU A 89 6.82 3.30 8.55
C LEU A 89 7.68 4.52 8.92
N ILE A 90 7.82 4.84 10.22
CA ILE A 90 8.66 5.96 10.70
C ILE A 90 10.12 5.78 10.24
N ASN A 91 10.64 4.55 10.33
CA ASN A 91 11.99 4.23 9.91
C ASN A 91 12.16 4.04 8.40
N ASN A 92 11.09 4.21 7.61
CA ASN A 92 11.09 4.07 6.14
C ASN A 92 11.66 2.72 5.67
N LYS A 93 11.42 1.65 6.45
CA LYS A 93 11.87 0.28 6.10
C LYS A 93 10.92 -0.41 5.13
N ILE A 94 9.73 0.15 4.96
CA ILE A 94 8.70 -0.30 4.01
C ILE A 94 8.88 0.45 2.70
N SER A 95 8.92 -0.29 1.59
CA SER A 95 9.03 0.28 0.24
C SER A 95 7.73 0.93 -0.19
N ILE A 96 6.61 0.26 0.11
CA ILE A 96 5.26 0.62 -0.32
C ILE A 96 4.32 0.21 0.80
N PHE A 97 3.42 1.11 1.16
CA PHE A 97 2.35 0.89 2.11
C PHE A 97 1.03 1.27 1.46
N ILE A 98 0.07 0.36 1.45
CA ILE A 98 -1.27 0.61 0.91
C ILE A 98 -2.24 0.39 2.04
N ASP A 99 -2.97 1.43 2.39
CA ASP A 99 -4.09 1.38 3.32
C ASP A 99 -5.40 1.48 2.53
N ILE A 100 -6.26 0.48 2.70
CA ILE A 100 -7.56 0.42 2.05
C ILE A 100 -8.62 0.51 3.14
N ASN A 101 -9.27 1.66 3.24
CA ASN A 101 -10.42 1.82 4.11
C ASN A 101 -11.70 1.42 3.37
N LEU A 102 -12.22 0.23 3.69
CA LEU A 102 -13.44 -0.28 3.06
C LEU A 102 -14.70 0.50 3.48
N SER A 103 -14.72 1.06 4.69
CA SER A 103 -15.86 1.81 5.21
C SER A 103 -15.98 3.19 4.56
N GLU A 104 -14.86 3.83 4.27
CA GLU A 104 -14.79 5.15 3.62
C GLU A 104 -14.65 5.03 2.10
N ASN A 105 -14.54 3.80 1.56
CA ASN A 105 -14.27 3.52 0.15
C ASN A 105 -13.02 4.25 -0.36
N GLU A 106 -12.02 4.40 0.50
CA GLU A 106 -10.80 5.15 0.25
C GLU A 106 -9.59 4.21 0.16
N VAL A 107 -8.64 4.56 -0.71
CA VAL A 107 -7.33 3.90 -0.74
C VAL A 107 -6.22 4.94 -0.67
N GLN A 108 -5.35 4.80 0.32
CA GLN A 108 -4.13 5.57 0.44
C GLN A 108 -2.93 4.70 0.10
N VAL A 109 -2.08 5.17 -0.79
CA VAL A 109 -0.83 4.51 -1.16
C VAL A 109 0.34 5.42 -0.83
N LEU A 110 1.23 4.96 0.04
CA LEU A 110 2.49 5.61 0.39
C LEU A 110 3.63 4.83 -0.25
N ILE A 111 4.49 5.51 -1.01
CA ILE A 111 5.63 4.91 -1.70
C ILE A 111 6.91 5.61 -1.24
N ASN A 112 7.89 4.82 -0.81
CA ASN A 112 9.21 5.31 -0.44
C ASN A 112 10.09 5.47 -1.69
N LEU A 113 10.35 6.72 -2.06
CA LEU A 113 11.14 7.14 -3.21
C LEU A 113 12.63 6.81 -3.09
N LYS A 114 13.12 6.38 -1.92
CA LYS A 114 14.51 5.87 -1.85
C LYS A 114 14.71 4.60 -2.66
N ARG A 115 13.65 3.83 -2.89
CA ARG A 115 13.68 2.62 -3.71
C ARG A 115 13.28 2.85 -5.17
N TYR A 116 12.63 3.97 -5.48
CA TYR A 116 12.05 4.24 -6.80
C TYR A 116 12.46 5.60 -7.32
N SER A 117 12.77 5.70 -8.61
CA SER A 117 13.15 6.98 -9.20
C SER A 117 11.96 7.94 -9.24
N TYR A 118 12.25 9.25 -9.29
CA TYR A 118 11.21 10.28 -9.38
C TYR A 118 10.35 10.11 -10.65
N GLU A 119 10.95 9.67 -11.75
CA GLU A 119 10.28 9.43 -13.04
C GLU A 119 9.24 8.31 -12.93
N VAL A 120 9.57 7.22 -12.24
CA VAL A 120 8.64 6.09 -12.00
C VAL A 120 7.41 6.56 -11.22
N ILE A 121 7.61 7.46 -10.25
CA ILE A 121 6.55 8.01 -9.39
C ILE A 121 5.71 9.04 -10.14
N SER A 122 6.33 9.89 -10.96
CA SER A 122 5.60 10.83 -11.83
C SER A 122 4.74 10.08 -12.84
N ALA A 123 5.26 9.01 -13.44
CA ALA A 123 4.50 8.16 -14.36
C ALA A 123 3.33 7.44 -13.67
N MET A 124 3.52 6.98 -12.42
CA MET A 124 2.43 6.45 -11.60
C MET A 124 1.36 7.51 -11.35
N ARG A 125 1.74 8.73 -10.95
CA ARG A 125 0.79 9.83 -10.78
C ARG A 125 0.01 10.04 -12.06
N GLU A 126 0.65 10.32 -13.18
CA GLU A 126 -0.04 10.60 -14.45
C GLU A 126 -0.97 9.47 -14.91
N LYS A 127 -0.54 8.20 -14.81
CA LYS A 127 -1.32 7.05 -15.30
C LYS A 127 -2.38 6.54 -14.31
N LEU A 128 -2.20 6.81 -13.02
CA LEU A 128 -3.15 6.42 -11.98
C LEU A 128 -4.05 7.60 -11.52
N VAL A 129 -3.85 8.80 -12.07
CA VAL A 129 -4.61 10.05 -11.76
C VAL A 129 -6.01 10.12 -12.36
N ILE A 130 -6.48 9.10 -13.09
CA ILE A 130 -7.91 9.01 -13.44
C ILE A 130 -8.68 8.56 -12.18
N ASP A 131 -8.88 9.49 -11.22
CA ASP A 131 -9.76 9.49 -10.02
C ASP A 131 -9.10 9.84 -8.65
N SER A 132 -8.02 10.63 -8.63
CA SER A 132 -7.41 11.11 -7.37
C SER A 132 -7.42 12.65 -7.24
N LYS A 133 -7.71 13.15 -6.03
CA LYS A 133 -7.44 14.55 -5.63
C LYS A 133 -6.09 14.58 -4.91
N ILE A 134 -5.19 15.42 -5.39
CA ILE A 134 -3.93 15.76 -4.71
C ILE A 134 -4.28 16.81 -3.63
N ILE A 135 -3.95 16.52 -2.36
CA ILE A 135 -3.96 17.50 -1.25
C ILE A 135 -2.52 17.71 -0.83
#